data_AF-A0A9J6AR44-F1
#
_entry.id   AF-A0A9J6AR44-F1
#
_cell.length_a   1.000
_cell.length_b   1.000
_cell.length_c   1.000
_cell.angle_alpha   90.00
_cell.angle_beta   90.00
_cell.angle_gamma   90.00
#
_symmetry.space_group_name_H-M   'P 1'
#
loop_
_entity.id
_entity.type
_entity.pdbx_description
1 polymer ?
#
loop_
_entity_poly.entity_id
_entity_poly.type
_entity_poly.pdbx_seq_one_letter_code
_entity_poly.pdbx_strand_id
1 'polypeptide(L)'
;MNAVKAYFNRNWTREDLMNTGEISEYAYTSLMTVYLTLFCAMLSFTFGSFLHLIIWEVGGLFTVLSSVASLLWLYFASPLRVRLRVSLLMYAACTLGASFGLFTKYLFEIYPPLIVNLLEGSTFSIGIIWYGSTYTRERRAIYMTCLNFSFALMCSSIFVYGIDMLDIHTVHWVFKVNTVQALFMGYFVIYSQDLLYNAGIGEINFVDCTLAVFFHLPGIVVHAARVYLTAENEQHREN
;
A
#
# COMPACT_ATOMS: atom_id res chain seq x y z
N MET A 1 -10.80 -25.78 -10.46
CA MET A 1 -9.83 -25.16 -9.52
C MET A 1 -10.59 -24.16 -8.67
N ASN A 2 -10.56 -24.26 -7.33
CA ASN A 2 -11.28 -23.33 -6.45
C ASN A 2 -10.72 -21.91 -6.61
N ALA A 3 -11.54 -20.95 -7.01
CA ALA A 3 -11.13 -19.55 -7.21
C ALA A 3 -10.47 -18.96 -5.95
N VAL A 4 -10.98 -19.32 -4.78
CA VAL A 4 -10.39 -18.97 -3.47
C VAL A 4 -8.97 -19.53 -3.33
N LYS A 5 -8.76 -20.81 -3.69
CA LYS A 5 -7.44 -21.45 -3.60
C LYS A 5 -6.45 -20.83 -4.60
N ALA A 6 -6.93 -20.41 -5.77
CA ALA A 6 -6.11 -19.72 -6.77
C ALA A 6 -5.67 -18.32 -6.31
N TYR A 7 -6.53 -17.60 -5.58
CA TYR A 7 -6.18 -16.28 -5.01
C TYR A 7 -5.00 -16.33 -4.03
N PHE A 8 -4.89 -17.42 -3.26
CA PHE A 8 -3.81 -17.66 -2.29
C PHE A 8 -2.61 -18.43 -2.87
N ASN A 9 -2.72 -18.98 -4.08
CA ASN A 9 -1.65 -19.78 -4.69
C ASN A 9 -0.97 -18.97 -5.78
N ARG A 10 0.17 -18.34 -5.43
CA ARG A 10 1.08 -17.68 -6.36
C ARG A 10 2.18 -18.66 -6.80
N ASN A 11 2.91 -18.28 -7.85
CA ASN A 11 3.90 -19.14 -8.49
C ASN A 11 5.35 -18.81 -8.10
N TRP A 12 5.58 -17.75 -7.32
CA TRP A 12 6.92 -17.35 -6.91
C TRP A 12 7.42 -18.17 -5.71
N THR A 13 8.73 -18.35 -5.66
CA THR A 13 9.44 -19.13 -4.64
C THR A 13 10.11 -18.24 -3.59
N ARG A 14 10.67 -18.84 -2.54
CA ARG A 14 11.45 -18.10 -1.53
C ARG A 14 12.63 -17.36 -2.16
N GLU A 15 13.28 -17.94 -3.16
CA GLU A 15 14.42 -17.33 -3.84
C GLU A 15 14.02 -16.07 -4.60
N ASP A 16 12.86 -16.09 -5.25
CA ASP A 16 12.31 -14.92 -5.95
C ASP A 16 12.02 -13.76 -4.98
N LEU A 17 11.49 -14.09 -3.80
CA LEU A 17 11.20 -13.13 -2.73
C LEU A 17 12.47 -12.65 -2.02
N MET A 18 13.48 -13.50 -1.87
CA MET A 18 14.74 -13.13 -1.23
C MET A 18 15.73 -12.47 -2.20
N ASN A 19 15.38 -12.33 -3.48
CA ASN A 19 16.24 -11.73 -4.48
C ASN A 19 16.41 -10.22 -4.22
N THR A 20 17.60 -9.86 -3.76
CA THR A 20 18.04 -8.49 -3.45
C THR A 20 18.80 -7.81 -4.60
N GLY A 21 18.96 -8.48 -5.74
CA GLY A 21 19.76 -8.02 -6.86
C GLY A 21 19.16 -6.84 -7.62
N GLU A 22 19.79 -6.51 -8.75
CA GLU A 22 19.35 -5.44 -9.63
C GLU A 22 18.08 -5.81 -10.40
N ILE A 23 17.17 -4.85 -10.56
CA ILE A 23 15.95 -5.02 -11.34
C ILE A 23 16.25 -4.89 -12.83
N SER A 24 15.70 -5.79 -13.66
CA SER A 24 15.76 -5.66 -15.12
C SER A 24 15.12 -4.37 -15.60
N GLU A 25 15.60 -3.82 -16.71
CA GLU A 25 15.23 -2.46 -17.14
C GLU A 25 13.73 -2.34 -17.44
N TYR A 26 13.19 -3.35 -18.12
CA TYR A 26 11.78 -3.46 -18.43
C TYR A 26 10.88 -3.54 -17.18
N ALA A 27 11.25 -4.37 -16.21
CA ALA A 27 10.50 -4.50 -14.96
C ALA A 27 10.59 -3.24 -14.10
N TYR A 28 11.73 -2.56 -14.14
CA TYR A 28 11.98 -1.32 -13.41
C TYR A 28 11.08 -0.18 -13.89
N THR A 29 10.96 0.04 -15.22
CA THR A 29 10.06 1.08 -15.76
C THR A 29 8.59 0.83 -15.39
N SER A 30 8.16 -0.44 -15.45
CA SER A 30 6.82 -0.85 -15.05
C SER A 30 6.57 -0.59 -13.56
N LEU A 31 7.52 -0.99 -12.71
CA LEU A 31 7.45 -0.81 -11.26
C LEU A 31 7.41 0.68 -10.86
N MET A 32 8.26 1.51 -11.45
CA MET A 32 8.27 2.96 -11.26
C MET A 32 6.91 3.59 -11.59
N THR A 33 6.28 3.13 -12.68
CA THR A 33 4.95 3.60 -13.09
C THR A 33 3.87 3.19 -12.09
N VAL A 34 3.94 1.98 -11.53
CA VAL A 34 3.04 1.52 -10.46
C VAL A 34 3.24 2.33 -9.18
N TYR A 35 4.47 2.58 -8.77
CA TYR A 35 4.78 3.38 -7.57
C TYR A 35 4.27 4.81 -7.70
N LEU A 36 4.49 5.46 -8.85
CA LEU A 36 3.97 6.80 -9.11
C LEU A 36 2.44 6.83 -9.10
N THR A 37 1.81 5.86 -9.77
CA THR A 37 0.34 5.78 -9.83
C THR A 37 -0.25 5.53 -8.45
N LEU A 38 0.37 4.67 -7.64
CA LEU A 38 -0.03 4.42 -6.26
C LEU A 38 0.16 5.66 -5.38
N PHE A 39 1.28 6.37 -5.52
CA PHE A 39 1.52 7.63 -4.81
C PHE A 39 0.42 8.66 -5.13
N CYS A 40 0.10 8.87 -6.41
CA CYS A 40 -0.98 9.75 -6.83
C CYS A 40 -2.36 9.30 -6.31
N ALA A 41 -2.63 7.99 -6.29
CA ALA A 41 -3.88 7.44 -5.75
C ALA A 41 -3.99 7.67 -4.23
N MET A 42 -2.91 7.44 -3.48
CA MET A 42 -2.83 7.68 -2.04
C MET A 42 -2.94 9.17 -1.70
N LEU A 43 -2.31 10.05 -2.49
CA LEU A 43 -2.51 11.50 -2.39
C LEU A 43 -3.97 11.88 -2.63
N SER A 44 -4.60 11.33 -3.67
CA SER A 44 -6.02 11.58 -3.98
C SER A 44 -6.93 11.09 -2.85
N PHE A 45 -6.65 9.92 -2.28
CA PHE A 45 -7.36 9.36 -1.14
C PHE A 45 -7.22 10.25 0.11
N THR A 46 -6.00 10.65 0.46
CA THR A 46 -5.72 11.53 1.59
C THR A 46 -6.38 12.89 1.40
N PHE A 47 -6.29 13.47 0.20
CA PHE A 47 -6.98 14.70 -0.15
C PHE A 47 -8.51 14.58 -0.01
N GLY A 48 -9.10 13.50 -0.51
CA GLY A 48 -10.52 13.20 -0.34
C GLY A 48 -10.94 13.11 1.13
N SER A 49 -10.13 12.47 1.96
CA SER A 49 -10.37 12.40 3.41
C SER A 49 -10.34 13.78 4.07
N PHE A 50 -9.43 14.67 3.66
CA PHE A 50 -9.38 16.06 4.17
C PHE A 50 -10.54 16.92 3.65
N LEU A 51 -10.96 16.74 2.39
CA LEU A 51 -12.12 17.45 1.84
C LEU A 51 -13.39 17.18 2.64
N HIS A 52 -13.56 15.94 3.12
CA HIS A 52 -14.66 15.59 4.02
C HIS A 52 -14.64 16.43 5.31
N LEU A 53 -13.45 16.59 5.90
CA LEU A 53 -13.25 17.28 7.17
C LEU A 53 -13.43 18.81 7.05
N ILE A 54 -12.95 19.41 5.95
CA ILE A 54 -12.83 20.87 5.83
C ILE A 54 -14.07 21.52 5.21
N ILE A 55 -14.70 20.89 4.22
CA ILE A 55 -15.54 21.65 3.28
C ILE A 55 -17.04 21.33 3.37
N TRP A 56 -17.49 20.07 3.58
CA TRP A 56 -18.92 19.81 3.32
C TRP A 56 -19.57 18.50 3.85
N GLU A 57 -19.05 17.77 4.83
CA GLU A 57 -19.64 16.45 5.22
C GLU A 57 -20.00 15.56 4.00
N VAL A 58 -19.27 15.67 2.87
CA VAL A 58 -19.64 15.04 1.58
C VAL A 58 -19.65 13.52 1.66
N GLY A 59 -18.90 13.01 2.62
CA GLY A 59 -18.73 11.59 2.85
C GLY A 59 -20.07 11.02 3.25
N GLY A 60 -20.43 9.91 2.61
CA GLY A 60 -21.72 9.28 2.82
C GLY A 60 -21.93 8.15 1.85
N LEU A 61 -23.16 7.66 1.83
CA LEU A 61 -23.56 6.61 0.88
C LEU A 61 -23.27 7.04 -0.58
N PHE A 62 -23.44 8.32 -0.90
CA PHE A 62 -23.21 8.83 -2.26
C PHE A 62 -21.74 8.72 -2.71
N THR A 63 -20.77 9.07 -1.85
CA THR A 63 -19.34 8.94 -2.19
C THR A 63 -18.92 7.48 -2.30
N VAL A 64 -19.49 6.60 -1.47
CA VAL A 64 -19.27 5.15 -1.58
C VAL A 64 -19.81 4.63 -2.91
N LEU A 65 -21.06 4.94 -3.25
CA LEU A 65 -21.67 4.54 -4.52
C LEU A 65 -20.91 5.11 -5.73
N SER A 66 -20.42 6.35 -5.64
CA SER A 66 -19.62 6.99 -6.70
C SER A 66 -18.28 6.28 -6.89
N SER A 67 -17.62 5.88 -5.80
CA SER A 67 -16.39 5.11 -5.88
C SER A 67 -16.60 3.73 -6.50
N VAL A 68 -17.68 3.03 -6.12
CA VAL A 68 -18.04 1.72 -6.66
C VAL A 68 -18.37 1.83 -8.14
N ALA A 69 -19.13 2.85 -8.55
CA ALA A 69 -19.43 3.11 -9.95
C ALA A 69 -18.17 3.41 -10.76
N SER A 70 -17.21 4.17 -10.20
CA SER A 70 -15.93 4.46 -10.84
C SER A 70 -15.07 3.20 -11.01
N LEU A 71 -14.99 2.36 -9.97
CA LEU A 71 -14.26 1.08 -10.03
C LEU A 71 -14.92 0.10 -11.01
N LEU A 72 -16.26 0.06 -11.06
CA LEU A 72 -17.00 -0.74 -12.02
C LEU A 72 -16.76 -0.27 -13.45
N TRP A 73 -16.77 1.04 -13.69
CA TRP A 73 -16.39 1.61 -14.97
C TRP A 73 -14.93 1.25 -15.31
N LEU A 74 -14.02 1.40 -14.36
CA LEU A 74 -12.60 1.08 -14.53
C LEU A 74 -12.39 -0.39 -14.92
N TYR A 75 -13.19 -1.30 -14.38
CA TYR A 75 -13.21 -2.73 -14.75
C TYR A 75 -13.63 -2.96 -16.21
N PHE A 76 -14.63 -2.22 -16.70
CA PHE A 76 -15.08 -2.31 -18.10
C PHE A 76 -14.24 -1.49 -19.09
N ALA A 77 -13.41 -0.57 -18.61
CA ALA A 77 -12.61 0.30 -19.45
C ALA A 77 -11.49 -0.49 -20.15
N SER A 78 -11.39 -0.32 -21.48
CA SER A 78 -10.34 -0.96 -22.28
C SER A 78 -8.94 -0.60 -21.76
N PRO A 79 -8.00 -1.58 -21.68
CA PRO A 79 -6.61 -1.34 -21.25
C PRO A 79 -5.88 -0.27 -22.07
N LEU A 80 -6.28 -0.07 -23.33
CA LEU A 80 -5.71 0.92 -24.25
C LEU A 80 -6.01 2.37 -23.82
N ARG A 81 -7.05 2.60 -23.00
CA ARG A 81 -7.47 3.93 -22.56
C ARG A 81 -6.80 4.34 -21.25
N VAL A 82 -5.48 4.35 -21.23
CA VAL A 82 -4.65 4.58 -20.04
C VAL A 82 -5.07 5.84 -19.28
N ARG A 83 -5.21 6.99 -19.96
CA ARG A 83 -5.59 8.27 -19.32
C ARG A 83 -6.93 8.19 -18.60
N LEU A 84 -7.94 7.58 -19.24
CA LEU A 84 -9.27 7.40 -18.64
C LEU A 84 -9.17 6.50 -17.39
N ARG A 85 -8.43 5.40 -17.48
CA ARG A 85 -8.29 4.45 -16.37
C ARG A 85 -7.60 5.07 -15.16
N VAL A 86 -6.54 5.85 -15.39
CA VAL A 86 -5.88 6.63 -14.32
C VAL A 86 -6.84 7.66 -13.73
N SER A 87 -7.59 8.41 -14.54
CA SER A 87 -8.57 9.38 -14.03
C SER A 87 -9.66 8.72 -13.18
N LEU A 88 -10.20 7.59 -13.62
CA LEU A 88 -11.20 6.81 -12.87
C LEU A 88 -10.62 6.28 -11.56
N LEU A 89 -9.36 5.83 -11.56
CA LEU A 89 -8.65 5.41 -10.35
C LEU A 89 -8.48 6.58 -9.36
N MET A 90 -8.03 7.75 -9.82
CA MET A 90 -7.86 8.92 -8.96
C MET A 90 -9.20 9.40 -8.39
N TYR A 91 -10.25 9.41 -9.21
CA TYR A 91 -11.60 9.75 -8.78
C TYR A 91 -12.16 8.74 -7.77
N ALA A 92 -11.96 7.43 -8.01
CA ALA A 92 -12.33 6.39 -7.06
C ALA A 92 -11.58 6.53 -5.74
N ALA A 93 -10.27 6.76 -5.78
CA ALA A 93 -9.45 6.95 -4.60
C ALA A 93 -9.90 8.18 -3.79
N CYS A 94 -10.17 9.31 -4.45
CA CYS A 94 -10.66 10.53 -3.80
C CYS A 94 -12.04 10.33 -3.15
N THR A 95 -12.99 9.71 -3.86
CA THR A 95 -14.34 9.44 -3.33
C THR A 95 -14.36 8.38 -2.22
N LEU A 96 -13.48 7.36 -2.30
CA LEU A 96 -13.22 6.43 -1.19
C LEU A 96 -12.63 7.16 0.01
N GLY A 97 -11.65 8.01 -0.20
CA GLY A 97 -11.03 8.83 0.84
C GLY A 97 -12.05 9.72 1.56
N ALA A 98 -12.93 10.38 0.79
CA ALA A 98 -14.02 11.19 1.36
C ALA A 98 -15.02 10.35 2.17
N SER A 99 -15.28 9.11 1.76
CA SER A 99 -16.12 8.16 2.51
C SER A 99 -15.42 7.68 3.78
N PHE A 100 -14.11 7.43 3.70
CA PHE A 100 -13.27 7.10 4.85
C PHE A 100 -13.23 8.28 5.83
N GLY A 101 -13.34 9.52 5.33
CA GLY A 101 -13.58 10.75 6.09
C GLY A 101 -14.68 10.64 7.16
N LEU A 102 -15.75 9.88 6.91
CA LEU A 102 -16.81 9.65 7.91
C LEU A 102 -16.37 8.69 9.02
N PHE A 103 -15.70 7.61 8.66
CA PHE A 103 -15.14 6.66 9.62
C PHE A 103 -14.07 7.35 10.46
N THR A 104 -13.26 8.19 9.82
CA THR A 104 -12.31 9.01 10.53
C THR A 104 -13.05 10.00 11.40
N LYS A 105 -14.13 10.68 11.00
CA LYS A 105 -14.90 11.58 11.89
C LYS A 105 -15.38 10.87 13.18
N TYR A 106 -15.84 9.63 13.06
CA TYR A 106 -16.19 8.77 14.21
C TYR A 106 -14.96 8.39 15.06
N LEU A 107 -13.83 8.07 14.43
CA LEU A 107 -12.56 7.76 15.12
C LEU A 107 -11.81 9.03 15.62
N PHE A 108 -12.14 10.21 15.08
CA PHE A 108 -11.61 11.53 15.43
C PHE A 108 -12.15 11.98 16.80
N GLU A 109 -13.27 11.41 17.27
CA GLU A 109 -13.67 11.52 18.68
C GLU A 109 -12.71 10.77 19.61
N ILE A 110 -11.96 9.78 19.10
CA ILE A 110 -11.01 8.98 19.89
C ILE A 110 -9.65 9.71 19.97
N TYR A 111 -8.98 10.04 18.85
CA TYR A 111 -7.75 10.88 18.82
C TYR A 111 -7.42 11.41 17.39
N PRO A 112 -7.68 12.70 17.08
CA PRO A 112 -7.48 13.29 15.75
C PRO A 112 -6.10 13.17 15.10
N PRO A 113 -5.00 13.48 15.81
CA PRO A 113 -3.69 13.58 15.17
C PRO A 113 -3.16 12.24 14.65
N LEU A 114 -3.62 11.14 15.24
CA LEU A 114 -3.15 9.80 14.92
C LEU A 114 -3.59 9.30 13.55
N ILE A 115 -4.82 9.61 13.16
CA ILE A 115 -5.40 9.20 11.89
C ILE A 115 -4.76 9.97 10.75
N VAL A 116 -4.57 11.28 10.95
CA VAL A 116 -3.86 12.15 10.01
C VAL A 116 -2.45 11.61 9.78
N ASN A 117 -1.72 11.28 10.85
CA ASN A 117 -0.39 10.71 10.74
C ASN A 117 -0.33 9.36 10.04
N LEU A 118 -1.35 8.52 10.18
CA LEU A 118 -1.42 7.24 9.46
C LEU A 118 -1.57 7.45 7.96
N LEU A 119 -2.49 8.33 7.54
CA LEU A 119 -2.75 8.64 6.13
C LEU A 119 -1.58 9.36 5.46
N GLU A 120 -1.06 10.39 6.12
CA GLU A 120 0.11 11.14 5.65
C GLU A 120 1.35 10.23 5.63
N GLY A 121 1.60 9.48 6.71
CA GLY A 121 2.73 8.58 6.83
C GLY A 121 2.75 7.52 5.73
N SER A 122 1.61 6.89 5.44
CA SER A 122 1.47 5.94 4.32
C SER A 122 1.73 6.59 2.96
N THR A 123 1.18 7.78 2.73
CA THR A 123 1.33 8.49 1.45
C THR A 123 2.77 8.93 1.22
N PHE A 124 3.42 9.53 2.23
CA PHE A 124 4.82 9.95 2.16
C PHE A 124 5.77 8.78 2.00
N SER A 125 5.53 7.67 2.70
CA SER A 125 6.38 6.47 2.59
C SER A 125 6.37 5.92 1.16
N ILE A 126 5.20 5.83 0.51
CA ILE A 126 5.10 5.41 -0.90
C ILE A 126 5.78 6.42 -1.83
N GLY A 127 5.62 7.72 -1.59
CA GLY A 127 6.28 8.77 -2.36
C GLY A 127 7.81 8.69 -2.28
N ILE A 128 8.36 8.35 -1.11
CA ILE A 128 9.80 8.17 -0.92
C ILE A 128 10.32 6.91 -1.58
N ILE A 129 9.54 5.82 -1.58
CA ILE A 129 9.90 4.62 -2.34
C ILE A 129 9.97 4.93 -3.83
N TRP A 130 8.96 5.64 -4.36
CA TRP A 130 8.97 6.10 -5.74
C TRP A 130 10.19 6.98 -6.02
N TYR A 131 10.41 8.02 -5.22
CA TYR A 131 11.53 8.94 -5.39
C TYR A 131 12.88 8.23 -5.27
N GLY A 132 13.07 7.40 -4.24
CA GLY A 132 14.27 6.59 -4.03
C GLY A 132 14.52 5.61 -5.18
N SER A 133 13.46 5.04 -5.75
CA SER A 133 13.57 4.18 -6.92
C SER A 133 14.10 4.91 -8.16
N THR A 134 14.02 6.24 -8.25
CA THR A 134 14.63 7.01 -9.36
C THR A 134 16.16 7.05 -9.32
N TYR A 135 16.77 6.78 -8.16
CA TYR A 135 18.23 6.86 -7.96
C TYR A 135 18.95 5.53 -8.08
N THR A 136 18.26 4.41 -7.83
CA THR A 136 18.86 3.08 -7.82
C THR A 136 17.89 2.03 -8.33
N ARG A 137 18.43 1.04 -9.03
CA ARG A 137 17.72 -0.16 -9.49
C ARG A 137 17.95 -1.36 -8.58
N GLU A 138 18.76 -1.21 -7.53
CA GLU A 138 19.00 -2.26 -6.56
C GLU A 138 17.81 -2.44 -5.62
N ARG A 139 17.17 -3.62 -5.66
CA ARG A 139 16.00 -3.94 -4.82
C ARG A 139 16.30 -3.69 -3.35
N ARG A 140 17.48 -4.13 -2.89
CA ARG A 140 17.94 -3.97 -1.51
C ARG A 140 17.95 -2.52 -1.08
N ALA A 141 18.49 -1.63 -1.91
CA ALA A 141 18.61 -0.21 -1.59
C ALA A 141 17.23 0.46 -1.51
N ILE A 142 16.34 0.14 -2.45
CA ILE A 142 14.96 0.65 -2.46
C ILE A 142 14.22 0.21 -1.19
N TYR A 143 14.26 -1.08 -0.85
CA TYR A 143 13.52 -1.63 0.30
C TYR A 143 14.14 -1.25 1.64
N MET A 144 15.47 -1.16 1.74
CA MET A 144 16.12 -0.64 2.95
C MET A 144 15.78 0.84 3.18
N THR A 145 15.71 1.65 2.11
CA THR A 145 15.29 3.04 2.22
C THR A 145 13.85 3.14 2.72
N CYS A 146 12.94 2.31 2.21
CA CYS A 146 11.57 2.18 2.69
C CYS A 146 11.50 1.87 4.19
N LEU A 147 12.21 0.83 4.63
CA LEU A 147 12.19 0.38 6.02
C LEU A 147 12.79 1.42 6.96
N ASN A 148 13.94 2.00 6.60
CA ASN A 148 14.58 3.04 7.40
C ASN A 148 13.71 4.29 7.53
N PHE A 149 13.06 4.72 6.44
CA PHE A 149 12.18 5.88 6.48
C PHE A 149 10.93 5.59 7.33
N SER A 150 10.31 4.42 7.15
CA SER A 150 9.14 4.01 7.94
C SER A 150 9.48 3.96 9.44
N PHE A 151 10.66 3.44 9.77
CA PHE A 151 11.17 3.41 11.14
C PHE A 151 11.45 4.81 11.69
N ALA A 152 12.06 5.70 10.90
CA ALA A 152 12.31 7.07 11.29
C ALA A 152 11.01 7.86 11.53
N LEU A 153 10.00 7.67 10.68
CA LEU A 153 8.68 8.26 10.82
C LEU A 153 7.98 7.74 12.09
N MET A 154 8.14 6.45 12.39
CA MET A 154 7.66 5.86 13.64
C MET A 154 8.33 6.49 14.87
N CYS A 155 9.66 6.57 14.89
CA CYS A 155 10.40 7.21 15.98
C CYS A 155 10.04 8.69 16.13
N SER A 156 9.88 9.41 15.02
CA SER A 156 9.48 10.82 15.01
C SER A 156 8.07 11.00 15.58
N SER A 157 7.11 10.16 15.20
CA SER A 157 5.75 10.24 15.75
C SER A 157 5.73 9.94 17.25
N ILE A 158 6.46 8.91 17.71
CA ILE A 158 6.60 8.59 19.13
C ILE A 158 7.27 9.74 19.89
N PHE A 159 8.26 10.41 19.30
CA PHE A 159 8.94 11.54 19.92
C PHE A 159 8.06 12.79 19.99
N VAL A 160 7.41 13.17 18.88
CA VAL A 160 6.51 14.34 18.80
C VAL A 160 5.35 14.19 19.78
N TYR A 161 4.70 13.02 19.79
CA TYR A 161 3.65 12.79 20.78
C TYR A 161 4.23 12.57 22.17
N GLY A 162 5.43 11.96 22.28
CA GLY A 162 6.20 11.73 23.51
C GLY A 162 6.39 12.97 24.36
N ILE A 163 6.60 14.12 23.72
CA ILE A 163 6.72 15.43 24.38
C ILE A 163 5.39 15.88 25.00
N ASP A 164 4.25 15.48 24.44
CA ASP A 164 2.88 15.71 24.95
C ASP A 164 2.38 14.56 25.87
N MET A 165 3.14 13.45 26.01
CA MET A 165 2.68 12.23 26.68
C MET A 165 2.85 12.28 28.20
N LEU A 166 1.86 12.83 28.88
CA LEU A 166 1.57 12.51 30.28
C LEU A 166 0.58 11.33 30.42
N ASP A 167 -0.02 10.83 29.33
CA ASP A 167 -1.04 9.77 29.35
C ASP A 167 -0.60 8.49 28.61
N ILE A 168 -0.61 7.37 29.35
CA ILE A 168 -0.28 6.01 28.87
C ILE A 168 -1.21 5.58 27.73
N HIS A 169 -2.46 6.05 27.71
CA HIS A 169 -3.43 5.67 26.69
C HIS A 169 -3.01 6.16 25.29
N THR A 170 -2.50 7.39 25.18
CA THR A 170 -1.97 7.97 23.94
C THR A 170 -0.76 7.19 23.43
N VAL A 171 0.15 6.75 24.33
CA VAL A 171 1.31 5.92 23.96
C VAL A 171 0.87 4.66 23.24
N HIS A 172 -0.11 3.98 23.81
CA HIS A 172 -0.62 2.72 23.30
C HIS A 172 -1.28 2.88 21.92
N TRP A 173 -2.01 3.97 21.69
CA TRP A 173 -2.60 4.24 20.37
C TRP A 173 -1.56 4.63 19.33
N VAL A 174 -0.58 5.47 19.67
CA VAL A 174 0.57 5.78 18.79
C VAL A 174 1.31 4.50 18.41
N PHE A 175 1.57 3.61 19.37
CA PHE A 175 2.22 2.33 19.11
C PHE A 175 1.42 1.46 18.13
N LYS A 176 0.09 1.36 18.32
CA LYS A 176 -0.80 0.62 17.41
C LYS A 176 -0.77 1.17 15.99
N VAL A 177 -0.89 2.49 15.84
CA VAL A 177 -0.89 3.17 14.54
C VAL A 177 0.43 2.95 13.80
N ASN A 178 1.55 3.06 14.51
CA ASN A 178 2.87 2.79 13.97
C ASN A 178 3.07 1.32 13.59
N THR A 179 2.54 0.39 14.39
CA THR A 179 2.56 -1.04 14.05
C THR A 179 1.80 -1.31 12.76
N VAL A 180 0.61 -0.73 12.59
CA VAL A 180 -0.19 -0.86 11.36
C VAL A 180 0.57 -0.28 10.17
N GLN A 181 1.17 0.90 10.32
CA GLN A 181 1.99 1.53 9.29
C GLN A 181 3.17 0.64 8.88
N ALA A 182 3.90 0.08 9.85
CA ALA A 182 5.04 -0.80 9.60
C ALA A 182 4.60 -2.10 8.88
N LEU A 183 3.49 -2.70 9.29
CA LEU A 183 2.92 -3.89 8.63
C LEU A 183 2.49 -3.59 7.19
N PHE A 184 1.87 -2.43 6.94
CA PHE A 184 1.49 -2.01 5.60
C PHE A 184 2.69 -1.80 4.69
N MET A 185 3.78 -1.20 5.19
CA MET A 185 5.03 -1.05 4.44
C MET A 185 5.71 -2.40 4.18
N GLY A 186 5.73 -3.30 5.16
CA GLY A 186 6.22 -4.67 4.97
C GLY A 186 5.43 -5.43 3.90
N TYR A 187 4.09 -5.31 3.93
CA TYR A 187 3.22 -5.83 2.87
C TYR A 187 3.59 -5.23 1.51
N PHE A 188 3.78 -3.91 1.42
CA PHE A 188 4.07 -3.24 0.16
C PHE A 188 5.41 -3.70 -0.45
N VAL A 189 6.43 -3.96 0.39
CA VAL A 189 7.70 -4.55 -0.07
C VAL A 189 7.47 -5.94 -0.67
N ILE A 190 6.73 -6.82 0.00
CA ILE A 190 6.41 -8.17 -0.50
C ILE A 190 5.59 -8.09 -1.80
N TYR A 191 4.59 -7.20 -1.84
CA TYR A 191 3.79 -6.95 -3.03
C TYR A 191 4.64 -6.50 -4.22
N SER A 192 5.62 -5.62 -3.96
CA SER A 192 6.55 -5.14 -5.00
C SER A 192 7.40 -6.26 -5.57
N GLN A 193 7.73 -7.28 -4.77
CA GLN A 193 8.46 -8.46 -5.23
C GLN A 193 7.57 -9.40 -6.06
N ASP A 194 6.31 -9.62 -5.66
CA ASP A 194 5.32 -10.33 -6.49
C ASP A 194 5.11 -9.62 -7.83
N LEU A 195 5.04 -8.29 -7.83
CA LEU A 195 4.92 -7.48 -9.03
C LEU A 195 6.15 -7.64 -9.93
N LEU A 196 7.36 -7.60 -9.37
CA LEU A 196 8.60 -7.83 -10.12
C LEU A 196 8.69 -9.24 -10.73
N TYR A 197 8.19 -10.25 -10.02
CA TYR A 197 8.08 -11.61 -10.55
C TYR A 197 7.13 -11.64 -11.76
N ASN A 198 5.95 -11.05 -11.63
CA ASN A 198 4.98 -10.97 -12.74
C ASN A 198 5.54 -10.15 -13.93
N ALA A 199 6.35 -9.13 -13.68
CA ALA A 199 7.02 -8.31 -14.69
C ALA A 199 8.01 -9.10 -15.56
N GLY A 200 8.64 -10.11 -14.97
CA GLY A 200 9.57 -10.99 -15.67
C GLY A 200 8.87 -11.97 -16.62
N ILE A 201 7.56 -12.19 -16.44
CA ILE A 201 6.78 -13.18 -17.17
C ILE A 201 5.90 -12.53 -18.26
N GLY A 202 5.55 -11.25 -18.13
CA GLY A 202 4.75 -10.55 -19.13
C GLY A 202 4.51 -9.07 -18.83
N GLU A 203 3.68 -8.44 -19.67
CA GLU A 203 3.37 -7.01 -19.58
C GLU A 203 2.45 -6.71 -18.39
N ILE A 204 2.86 -5.74 -17.56
CA ILE A 204 2.14 -5.35 -16.35
C ILE A 204 1.17 -4.23 -16.66
N ASN A 205 -0.10 -4.45 -16.35
CA ASN A 205 -1.10 -3.40 -16.34
C ASN A 205 -1.01 -2.62 -15.01
N PHE A 206 -0.31 -1.49 -15.04
CA PHE A 206 0.03 -0.75 -13.83
C PHE A 206 -1.19 -0.24 -13.04
N VAL A 207 -2.31 0.08 -13.71
CA VAL A 207 -3.54 0.53 -13.05
C VAL A 207 -4.18 -0.61 -12.25
N ASP A 208 -4.24 -1.80 -12.83
CA ASP A 208 -4.74 -2.99 -12.14
C ASP A 208 -3.82 -3.39 -10.99
N CYS A 209 -2.51 -3.18 -11.15
CA CYS A 209 -1.53 -3.41 -10.08
C CYS A 209 -1.70 -2.41 -8.93
N THR A 210 -1.90 -1.12 -9.23
CA THR A 210 -2.19 -0.13 -8.18
C THR A 210 -3.47 -0.47 -7.42
N LEU A 211 -4.53 -0.91 -8.10
CA LEU A 211 -5.74 -1.41 -7.43
C LEU A 211 -5.45 -2.66 -6.59
N ALA A 212 -4.66 -3.57 -7.14
CA ALA A 212 -4.31 -4.83 -6.51
C ALA A 212 -3.63 -4.67 -5.15
N VAL A 213 -2.87 -3.60 -4.92
CA VAL A 213 -2.29 -3.26 -3.61
C VAL A 213 -3.35 -3.22 -2.50
N PHE A 214 -4.55 -2.74 -2.80
CA PHE A 214 -5.62 -2.62 -1.79
C PHE A 214 -6.38 -3.93 -1.57
N PHE A 215 -6.42 -4.82 -2.57
CA PHE A 215 -7.25 -6.03 -2.54
C PHE A 215 -6.47 -7.33 -2.34
N HIS A 216 -5.16 -7.36 -2.57
CA HIS A 216 -4.35 -8.59 -2.48
C HIS A 216 -3.61 -8.78 -1.16
N LEU A 217 -3.78 -7.87 -0.19
CA LEU A 217 -3.11 -7.94 1.10
C LEU A 217 -3.30 -9.30 1.81
N PRO A 218 -4.52 -9.84 1.98
CA PRO A 218 -4.71 -11.15 2.59
C PRO A 218 -4.07 -12.29 1.79
N GLY A 219 -4.19 -12.23 0.45
CA GLY A 219 -3.69 -13.28 -0.45
C GLY A 219 -2.17 -13.44 -0.39
N ILE A 220 -1.47 -12.31 -0.39
CA ILE A 220 -0.01 -12.26 -0.45
C ILE A 220 0.61 -12.61 0.90
N VAL A 221 0.04 -12.12 2.00
CA VAL A 221 0.51 -12.46 3.36
C VAL A 221 0.41 -13.97 3.61
N VAL A 222 -0.72 -14.59 3.25
CA VAL A 222 -0.93 -16.05 3.41
C VAL A 222 0.04 -16.85 2.55
N HIS A 223 0.27 -16.43 1.30
CA HIS A 223 1.21 -17.13 0.41
C HIS A 223 2.66 -17.01 0.90
N ALA A 224 3.09 -15.81 1.30
CA ALA A 224 4.42 -15.56 1.86
C ALA A 224 4.67 -16.39 3.12
N ALA A 225 3.69 -16.44 4.03
CA ALA A 225 3.76 -17.27 5.23
C ALA A 225 3.91 -18.76 4.88
N ARG A 226 3.15 -19.26 3.89
CA ARG A 226 3.25 -20.66 3.45
C ARG A 226 4.64 -20.98 2.89
N VAL A 227 5.18 -20.12 2.03
CA VAL A 227 6.51 -20.33 1.43
C VAL A 227 7.60 -20.34 2.49
N TYR A 228 7.55 -19.42 3.45
CA TYR A 228 8.51 -19.36 4.55
C TYR A 228 8.44 -20.60 5.45
N LEU A 229 7.24 -20.99 5.90
CA LEU A 229 7.03 -22.15 6.78
C LEU A 229 7.39 -23.49 6.11
N THR A 230 7.18 -23.59 4.79
CA THR A 230 7.54 -24.81 4.05
C THR A 230 9.06 -24.97 4.01
N ALA A 231 9.78 -23.89 3.72
CA ALA A 231 11.25 -23.90 3.69
C ALA A 231 11.86 -24.23 5.07
N GLU A 232 11.29 -23.71 6.16
CA GLU A 232 11.75 -24.01 7.52
C GLU A 232 11.56 -25.50 7.89
N ASN A 233 10.42 -26.08 7.49
CA ASN A 233 10.11 -27.50 7.72
C ASN A 233 11.02 -28.45 6.91
N GLU A 234 11.41 -28.05 5.69
CA GLU A 234 12.38 -28.80 4.87
C GLU A 234 13.77 -28.77 5.52
N GLN A 235 14.21 -27.59 5.96
CA GLN A 235 15.48 -27.41 6.67
C GLN A 235 15.54 -28.16 8.01
N HIS A 236 14.40 -28.36 8.68
CA HIS A 236 14.30 -29.20 9.87
C HIS A 236 14.28 -30.72 9.60
N ARG A 237 13.93 -31.17 8.39
CA ARG A 237 13.95 -32.61 8.02
C ARG A 237 15.31 -33.07 7.51
N GLU A 238 16.16 -32.14 7.07
CA GLU A 238 17.51 -32.41 6.57
C GLU A 238 18.58 -32.39 7.69
N ASN A 239 18.22 -31.95 8.90
CA ASN A 239 19.05 -31.99 10.12
C ASN A 239 18.67 -33.16 11.03
#